data_AF-A0A919DVP4-F1
#
_entry.id   AF-A0A919DVP4-F1
#
_cell.length_a   1.000
_cell.length_b   1.000
_cell.length_c   1.000
_cell.angle_alpha   90.00
_cell.angle_beta   90.00
_cell.angle_gamma   90.00
#
_symmetry.space_group_name_H-M   'P 1'
#
loop_
_entity.id
_entity.type
_entity.pdbx_description
1 polymer ?
#
loop_
_entity_poly.entity_id
_entity_poly.type
_entity_poly.pdbx_seq_one_letter_code
_entity_poly.pdbx_strand_id
1 'polypeptide(L)'
;MTRIPKNTTDTNGTTLYYGNPDTRHTLQVFLELRDRASHRMADSLLGVFRQVADEGKYVVKFHFAALLDDTVGGAGSQRGLSALGAASDVGQRQFIDYLGVLFAHQPFPPGEDKFADPSVLLSLAGEVAGLRSPEFDRDVTGDTYMEWAGETVGNFPSFGVVGTPVVWRDGEVIPVVKNVDDGPAISPEEFLAQLRTR
;
A
#
# COMPACT_ATOMS: atom_id res chain seq x y z
N MET A 1 14.73 17.71 8.39
CA MET A 1 13.47 17.14 8.92
C MET A 1 12.82 16.45 7.76
N THR A 2 12.53 15.16 7.91
CA THR A 2 11.89 14.32 6.90
C THR A 2 10.58 14.94 6.43
N ARG A 3 10.33 15.00 5.11
CA ARG A 3 9.05 15.48 4.57
C ARG A 3 8.01 14.36 4.70
N ILE A 4 6.88 14.68 5.33
CA ILE A 4 5.80 13.72 5.60
C ILE A 4 4.67 13.95 4.59
N PRO A 5 4.17 12.93 3.89
CA PRO A 5 3.02 13.06 3.00
C PRO A 5 1.75 13.50 3.73
N LYS A 6 0.90 14.28 3.06
CA LYS A 6 -0.48 14.54 3.49
C LYS A 6 -1.26 13.22 3.42
N ASN A 7 -2.28 13.11 4.27
CA ASN A 7 -3.07 11.88 4.44
C ASN A 7 -2.28 10.70 5.02
N THR A 8 -1.34 11.01 5.91
CA THR A 8 -0.77 10.06 6.87
C THR A 8 -1.47 10.20 8.23
N THR A 9 -1.52 9.11 8.99
CA THR A 9 -2.00 9.05 10.39
C THR A 9 -0.84 8.68 11.30
N ASP A 10 -1.13 8.51 12.60
CA ASP A 10 -0.19 8.21 13.70
C ASP A 10 0.65 9.43 14.12
N THR A 11 1.32 9.32 15.28
CA THR A 11 2.06 10.46 15.86
C THR A 11 3.26 10.89 15.01
N ASN A 12 3.75 10.00 14.14
CA ASN A 12 4.96 10.18 13.36
C ASN A 12 4.65 10.39 11.86
N GLY A 13 3.36 10.31 11.46
CA GLY A 13 2.94 10.45 10.07
C GLY A 13 3.43 9.29 9.19
N THR A 14 3.52 8.07 9.74
CA THR A 14 4.13 6.94 9.02
C THR A 14 3.15 6.08 8.25
N THR A 15 1.86 6.19 8.57
CA THR A 15 0.84 5.29 8.04
C THR A 15 -0.05 6.00 7.03
N LEU A 16 -0.05 5.57 5.77
CA LEU A 16 -1.03 6.03 4.78
C LEU A 16 -2.41 5.45 5.09
N TYR A 17 -3.48 6.20 4.83
CA TYR A 17 -4.83 5.72 5.09
C TYR A 17 -5.85 6.14 4.04
N TYR A 18 -6.97 5.40 4.01
CA TYR A 18 -8.15 5.70 3.22
C TYR A 18 -9.41 5.63 4.10
N GLY A 19 -10.27 6.65 4.01
CA GLY A 19 -11.47 6.81 4.81
C GLY A 19 -11.31 7.83 5.94
N ASN A 20 -12.22 7.78 6.92
CA ASN A 20 -12.19 8.71 8.06
C ASN A 20 -11.28 8.14 9.18
N PRO A 21 -10.18 8.80 9.60
CA PRO A 21 -9.28 8.29 10.62
C PRO A 21 -9.92 8.13 12.01
N ASP A 22 -11.05 8.79 12.26
CA ASP A 22 -11.83 8.70 13.50
C ASP A 22 -12.87 7.55 13.47
N THR A 23 -12.87 6.72 12.43
CA THR A 23 -13.75 5.55 12.35
C THR A 23 -13.41 4.57 13.46
N ARG A 24 -14.45 4.05 14.14
CA ARG A 24 -14.29 3.15 15.30
C ARG A 24 -13.44 1.90 14.99
N HIS A 25 -13.62 1.32 13.81
CA HIS A 25 -12.95 0.09 13.41
C HIS A 25 -11.83 0.36 12.41
N THR A 26 -10.73 -0.38 12.52
CA THR A 26 -9.55 -0.21 11.65
C THR A 26 -9.20 -1.52 10.97
N LEU A 27 -8.92 -1.45 9.66
CA LEU A 27 -8.19 -2.49 8.93
C LEU A 27 -6.76 -2.01 8.71
N GLN A 28 -5.79 -2.73 9.26
CA GLN A 28 -4.37 -2.55 8.96
C GLN A 28 -4.01 -3.51 7.83
N VAL A 29 -3.50 -3.01 6.72
CA VAL A 29 -3.15 -3.78 5.51
C VAL A 29 -1.64 -3.71 5.34
N PHE A 30 -0.97 -4.86 5.36
CA PHE A 30 0.48 -5.00 5.26
C PHE A 30 0.84 -5.51 3.87
N LEU A 31 1.69 -4.77 3.17
CA LEU A 31 1.98 -4.96 1.74
C LEU A 31 3.47 -4.83 1.45
N GLU A 32 3.91 -5.42 0.34
CA GLU A 32 5.15 -5.03 -0.33
C GLU A 32 4.90 -4.92 -1.84
N LEU A 33 5.34 -3.81 -2.45
CA LEU A 33 4.98 -3.47 -3.84
C LEU A 33 5.55 -4.42 -4.88
N ARG A 34 6.64 -5.13 -4.57
CA ARG A 34 7.25 -6.15 -5.45
C ARG A 34 6.88 -7.59 -5.05
N ASP A 35 6.11 -7.78 -3.97
CA ASP A 35 5.68 -9.11 -3.51
C ASP A 35 4.47 -9.62 -4.30
N ARG A 36 4.59 -10.82 -4.87
CA ARG A 36 3.56 -11.40 -5.74
C ARG A 36 2.29 -11.76 -4.97
N ALA A 37 2.41 -12.15 -3.71
CA ALA A 37 1.26 -12.43 -2.87
C ALA A 37 0.47 -11.14 -2.56
N SER A 38 1.17 -10.04 -2.29
CA SER A 38 0.60 -8.69 -2.10
C SER A 38 -0.17 -8.22 -3.34
N HIS A 39 0.37 -8.46 -4.54
CA HIS A 39 -0.36 -8.21 -5.79
C HIS A 39 -1.69 -8.99 -5.85
N ARG A 40 -1.66 -10.31 -5.62
CA ARG A 40 -2.88 -11.16 -5.68
C ARG A 40 -3.95 -10.68 -4.70
N MET A 41 -3.53 -10.28 -3.50
CA MET A 41 -4.45 -9.78 -2.48
C MET A 41 -5.00 -8.41 -2.85
N ALA A 42 -4.17 -7.49 -3.38
CA ALA A 42 -4.63 -6.18 -3.84
C ALA A 42 -5.62 -6.30 -5.01
N ASP A 43 -5.33 -7.15 -6.00
CA ASP A 43 -6.21 -7.43 -7.15
C ASP A 43 -7.61 -7.92 -6.69
N SER A 44 -7.65 -8.74 -5.64
CA SER A 44 -8.90 -9.23 -5.07
C SER A 44 -9.60 -8.23 -4.14
N LEU A 45 -8.87 -7.60 -3.22
CA LEU A 45 -9.44 -6.97 -2.03
C LEU A 45 -9.35 -5.44 -1.99
N LEU A 46 -8.56 -4.78 -2.84
CA LEU A 46 -8.42 -3.32 -2.80
C LEU A 46 -9.76 -2.60 -3.03
N GLY A 47 -10.60 -3.14 -3.91
CA GLY A 47 -11.98 -2.66 -4.12
C GLY A 47 -12.85 -2.80 -2.87
N VAL A 48 -12.69 -3.89 -2.11
CA VAL A 48 -13.42 -4.10 -0.85
C VAL A 48 -12.95 -3.12 0.22
N PHE A 49 -11.64 -2.90 0.35
CA PHE A 49 -11.07 -1.93 1.29
C PHE A 49 -11.63 -0.53 1.05
N ARG A 50 -11.66 -0.10 -0.23
CA ARG A 50 -12.29 1.16 -0.62
C ARG A 50 -13.77 1.20 -0.26
N GLN A 51 -14.52 0.15 -0.60
CA GLN A 51 -15.96 0.06 -0.32
C GLN A 51 -16.26 0.22 1.18
N VAL A 52 -15.62 -0.56 2.04
CA VAL A 52 -15.94 -0.53 3.48
C VAL A 52 -15.53 0.77 4.16
N ALA A 53 -14.54 1.48 3.59
CA ALA A 53 -14.15 2.81 4.02
C ALA A 53 -15.09 3.92 3.53
N ASP A 54 -15.52 3.86 2.26
CA ASP A 54 -16.53 4.77 1.72
C ASP A 54 -17.87 4.63 2.46
N GLU A 55 -18.21 3.43 2.93
CA GLU A 55 -19.38 3.16 3.78
C GLU A 55 -19.20 3.62 5.24
N GLY A 56 -18.02 4.11 5.63
CA GLY A 56 -17.71 4.56 6.99
C GLY A 56 -17.65 3.42 8.03
N LYS A 57 -17.55 2.17 7.59
CA LYS A 57 -17.49 1.00 8.50
C LYS A 57 -16.10 0.81 9.08
N TYR A 58 -15.07 1.05 8.27
CA TYR A 58 -13.66 0.92 8.66
C TYR A 58 -12.84 2.10 8.12
N VAL A 59 -11.79 2.49 8.83
CA VAL A 59 -10.65 3.15 8.18
C VAL A 59 -9.65 2.08 7.74
N VAL A 60 -9.09 2.22 6.54
CA VAL A 60 -8.05 1.33 6.03
C VAL A 60 -6.72 2.03 6.14
N LYS A 61 -5.77 1.40 6.83
CA LYS A 61 -4.42 1.91 7.10
C LYS A 61 -3.41 0.98 6.45
N PHE A 62 -2.50 1.51 5.66
CA PHE A 62 -1.56 0.76 4.84
C PHE A 62 -0.15 0.84 5.42
N HIS A 63 0.47 -0.32 5.58
CA HIS A 63 1.82 -0.53 6.08
C HIS A 63 2.62 -1.22 4.99
N PHE A 64 3.82 -0.72 4.73
CA PHE A 64 4.63 -1.20 3.62
C PHE A 64 5.95 -1.79 4.11
N ALA A 65 6.39 -2.85 3.44
CA ALA A 65 7.72 -3.43 3.56
C ALA A 65 8.55 -3.12 2.31
N ALA A 66 9.87 -3.27 2.46
CA ALA A 66 10.84 -3.26 1.37
C ALA A 66 11.82 -4.45 1.50
N LEU A 67 11.36 -5.61 2.00
CA LEU A 67 12.20 -6.78 2.21
C LEU A 67 12.82 -7.30 0.91
N LEU A 68 12.15 -7.11 -0.23
CA LEU A 68 12.67 -7.47 -1.55
C LEU A 68 13.79 -6.51 -2.00
N ASP A 69 13.79 -5.24 -1.56
CA ASP A 69 14.91 -4.33 -1.80
C ASP A 69 16.19 -4.89 -1.15
N ASP A 70 16.07 -5.47 0.06
CA ASP A 70 17.20 -6.11 0.75
C ASP A 70 17.57 -7.50 0.19
N THR A 71 16.59 -8.32 -0.15
CA THR A 71 16.81 -9.77 -0.44
C THR A 71 17.09 -10.08 -1.90
N VAL A 72 16.42 -9.39 -2.84
CA VAL A 72 16.67 -9.55 -4.29
C VAL A 72 17.40 -8.36 -4.90
N GLY A 73 17.63 -7.30 -4.12
CA GLY A 73 18.29 -6.07 -4.56
C GLY A 73 17.32 -5.08 -5.22
N GLY A 74 17.81 -3.86 -5.38
CA GLY A 74 17.07 -2.76 -5.98
C GLY A 74 16.51 -1.78 -4.94
N ALA A 75 15.66 -0.86 -5.40
CA ALA A 75 15.01 0.14 -4.56
C ALA A 75 13.54 0.36 -4.92
N GLY A 76 12.95 -0.53 -5.72
CA GLY A 76 11.63 -0.37 -6.30
C GLY A 76 10.50 -0.43 -5.28
N SER A 77 10.63 -1.19 -4.18
CA SER A 77 9.62 -1.19 -3.12
C SER A 77 9.62 0.17 -2.40
N GLN A 78 10.79 0.67 -1.99
CA GLN A 78 10.90 1.95 -1.30
C GLN A 78 10.56 3.15 -2.20
N ARG A 79 11.02 3.16 -3.47
CA ARG A 79 10.68 4.22 -4.43
C ARG A 79 9.19 4.23 -4.80
N GLY A 80 8.60 3.06 -4.98
CA GLY A 80 7.15 2.94 -5.17
C GLY A 80 6.37 3.50 -3.97
N LEU A 81 6.82 3.23 -2.74
CA LEU A 81 6.23 3.80 -1.53
C LEU A 81 6.39 5.33 -1.46
N SER A 82 7.57 5.86 -1.80
CA SER A 82 7.80 7.31 -1.92
C SER A 82 6.81 7.96 -2.90
N ALA A 83 6.58 7.33 -4.07
CA ALA A 83 5.61 7.83 -5.03
C ALA A 83 4.16 7.73 -4.56
N LEU A 84 3.81 6.72 -3.74
CA LEU A 84 2.51 6.65 -3.08
C LEU A 84 2.32 7.78 -2.05
N GLY A 85 3.39 8.18 -1.36
CA GLY A 85 3.40 9.40 -0.54
C GLY A 85 3.11 10.65 -1.37
N ALA A 86 3.75 10.80 -2.54
CA ALA A 86 3.42 11.90 -3.45
C ALA A 86 1.96 11.85 -3.94
N ALA A 87 1.40 10.66 -4.16
CA ALA A 87 0.00 10.51 -4.57
C ALA A 87 -0.96 10.86 -3.43
N SER A 88 -0.62 10.54 -2.18
CA SER A 88 -1.44 10.89 -1.02
C SER A 88 -1.48 12.40 -0.78
N ASP A 89 -0.43 13.12 -1.18
CA ASP A 89 -0.39 14.59 -1.21
C ASP A 89 -1.46 15.22 -2.11
N VAL A 90 -1.81 14.53 -3.20
CA VAL A 90 -2.88 14.93 -4.13
C VAL A 90 -4.25 14.57 -3.55
N GLY A 91 -4.38 13.38 -2.97
CA GLY A 91 -5.59 12.97 -2.25
C GLY A 91 -5.66 11.47 -1.97
N GLN A 92 -6.50 11.07 -1.01
CA GLN A 92 -6.69 9.66 -0.63
C GLN A 92 -7.17 8.79 -1.81
N ARG A 93 -8.02 9.33 -2.69
CA ARG A 93 -8.51 8.63 -3.90
C ARG A 93 -7.38 8.39 -4.89
N GLN A 94 -6.59 9.41 -5.17
CA GLN A 94 -5.41 9.31 -6.04
C GLN A 94 -4.39 8.31 -5.49
N PHE A 95 -4.16 8.31 -4.17
CA PHE A 95 -3.32 7.31 -3.51
C PHE A 95 -3.81 5.88 -3.74
N ILE A 96 -5.06 5.56 -3.39
CA ILE A 96 -5.54 4.17 -3.46
C ILE A 96 -5.69 3.69 -4.91
N ASP A 97 -6.09 4.57 -5.83
CA ASP A 97 -6.18 4.23 -7.25
C ASP A 97 -4.77 4.00 -7.83
N TYR A 98 -3.78 4.79 -7.42
CA TYR A 98 -2.38 4.59 -7.84
C TYR A 98 -1.76 3.33 -7.25
N LEU A 99 -2.06 2.98 -6.00
CA LEU A 99 -1.69 1.69 -5.41
C LEU A 99 -2.22 0.52 -6.26
N GLY A 100 -3.48 0.61 -6.71
CA GLY A 100 -4.08 -0.37 -7.61
C GLY A 100 -3.34 -0.48 -8.95
N VAL A 101 -3.00 0.66 -9.57
CA VAL A 101 -2.23 0.68 -10.83
C VAL A 101 -0.82 0.09 -10.64
N LEU A 102 -0.13 0.43 -9.56
CA LEU A 102 1.19 -0.15 -9.27
C LEU A 102 1.09 -1.67 -9.12
N PHE A 103 0.09 -2.20 -8.43
CA PHE A 103 -0.06 -3.66 -8.38
C PHE A 103 -0.42 -4.25 -9.75
N ALA A 104 -1.34 -3.66 -10.51
CA ALA A 104 -1.72 -4.15 -11.84
C ALA A 104 -0.52 -4.25 -12.81
N HIS A 105 0.49 -3.39 -12.63
CA HIS A 105 1.72 -3.37 -13.41
C HIS A 105 2.95 -3.80 -12.60
N GLN A 106 2.77 -4.61 -11.55
CA GLN A 106 3.86 -5.08 -10.70
C GLN A 106 4.97 -5.75 -11.53
N PRO A 107 6.25 -5.35 -11.38
CA PRO A 107 7.37 -5.95 -12.10
C PRO A 107 7.54 -7.41 -11.72
N PHE A 108 7.72 -8.28 -12.71
CA PHE A 108 7.97 -9.70 -12.48
C PHE A 108 8.99 -10.25 -13.48
N PRO A 109 10.04 -10.97 -13.04
CA PRO A 109 10.34 -11.31 -11.64
C PRO A 109 10.70 -10.08 -10.79
N PRO A 110 10.60 -10.15 -9.43
CA PRO A 110 10.84 -8.99 -8.56
C PRO A 110 12.18 -8.28 -8.78
N GLY A 111 13.21 -9.03 -9.18
CA GLY A 111 14.54 -8.51 -9.50
C GLY A 111 14.63 -7.63 -10.76
N GLU A 112 13.56 -7.51 -11.56
CA GLU A 112 13.53 -6.51 -12.66
C GLU A 112 13.54 -5.06 -12.15
N ASP A 113 13.13 -4.84 -10.91
CA ASP A 113 13.21 -3.56 -10.19
C ASP A 113 12.69 -2.33 -10.96
N LYS A 114 11.75 -2.51 -11.90
CA LYS A 114 11.26 -1.42 -12.77
C LYS A 114 10.67 -0.23 -12.01
N PHE A 115 10.17 -0.45 -10.79
CA PHE A 115 9.68 0.64 -9.93
C PHE A 115 10.78 1.51 -9.33
N ALA A 116 12.05 1.15 -9.46
CA ALA A 116 13.14 2.06 -9.14
C ALA A 116 13.30 3.20 -10.17
N ASP A 117 12.75 3.04 -11.38
CA ASP A 117 12.79 4.06 -12.42
C ASP A 117 11.62 5.06 -12.25
N PRO A 118 11.90 6.35 -11.97
CA PRO A 118 10.84 7.35 -11.80
C PRO A 118 10.02 7.55 -13.09
N SER A 119 10.58 7.31 -14.27
CA SER A 119 9.82 7.42 -15.53
C SER A 119 8.74 6.34 -15.64
N VAL A 120 8.99 5.13 -15.13
CA VAL A 120 8.00 4.06 -15.03
C VAL A 120 6.89 4.46 -14.06
N LEU A 121 7.25 4.93 -12.86
CA LEU A 121 6.28 5.42 -11.87
C LEU A 121 5.41 6.54 -12.44
N LEU A 122 6.00 7.53 -13.12
CA LEU A 122 5.24 8.60 -13.77
C LEU A 122 4.33 8.08 -14.88
N SER A 123 4.81 7.16 -15.72
CA SER A 123 4.00 6.55 -16.78
C SER A 123 2.74 5.91 -16.21
N LEU A 124 2.90 5.09 -15.17
CA LEU A 124 1.80 4.43 -14.48
C LEU A 124 0.87 5.42 -13.78
N ALA A 125 1.41 6.46 -13.16
CA ALA A 125 0.61 7.53 -12.57
C ALA A 125 -0.27 8.26 -13.60
N GLY A 126 0.08 8.20 -14.89
CA GLY A 126 -0.75 8.71 -15.99
C GLY A 126 -2.07 7.98 -16.20
N GLU A 127 -2.22 6.75 -15.67
CA GLU A 127 -3.47 5.98 -15.74
C GLU A 127 -4.49 6.41 -14.67
N VAL A 128 -4.05 7.19 -13.66
CA VAL A 128 -4.92 7.67 -12.59
C VAL A 128 -5.41 9.09 -12.89
N ALA A 129 -6.72 9.24 -13.06
CA ALA A 129 -7.34 10.52 -13.34
C ALA A 129 -7.05 11.55 -12.23
N GLY A 130 -6.45 12.68 -12.63
CA GLY A 130 -6.15 13.80 -11.74
C GLY A 130 -4.94 13.61 -10.82
N LEU A 131 -4.14 12.54 -10.99
CA LEU A 131 -2.92 12.33 -10.20
C LEU A 131 -1.74 13.18 -10.69
N ARG A 132 -1.48 13.16 -12.01
CA ARG A 132 -0.32 13.85 -12.60
C ARG A 132 -0.48 15.37 -12.54
N SER A 133 0.60 16.03 -12.13
CA SER A 133 0.76 17.49 -12.16
C SER A 133 2.25 17.81 -12.13
N PRO A 134 2.69 19.04 -12.49
CA PRO A 134 4.11 19.41 -12.38
C PRO A 134 4.69 19.21 -10.98
N GLU A 135 3.88 19.40 -9.93
CA GLU A 135 4.29 19.20 -8.54
C GLU A 135 4.45 17.71 -8.21
N PHE A 136 3.47 16.87 -8.56
CA PHE A 136 3.58 15.42 -8.41
C PHE A 136 4.79 14.86 -9.17
N ASP A 137 5.00 15.32 -10.41
CA ASP A 137 6.10 14.87 -11.26
C ASP A 137 7.45 15.19 -10.63
N ARG A 138 7.59 16.40 -10.08
CA ARG A 138 8.79 16.82 -9.36
C ARG A 138 8.97 16.01 -8.08
N ASP A 139 7.88 15.75 -7.35
CA ASP A 139 7.98 15.03 -6.08
C ASP A 139 8.41 13.56 -6.29
N VAL A 140 7.94 12.91 -7.35
CA VAL A 140 8.38 11.56 -7.77
C VAL A 140 9.81 11.58 -8.33
N THR A 141 10.13 12.46 -9.26
CA THR A 141 11.48 12.48 -9.90
C THR A 141 12.58 12.97 -8.96
N GLY A 142 12.23 13.81 -7.99
CA GLY A 142 13.13 14.33 -6.96
C GLY A 142 13.20 13.47 -5.70
N ASP A 143 12.60 12.27 -5.68
CA ASP A 143 12.64 11.36 -4.54
C ASP A 143 12.18 12.01 -3.22
N THR A 144 11.18 12.90 -3.30
CA THR A 144 10.80 13.82 -2.23
C THR A 144 10.43 13.12 -0.92
N TYR A 145 9.85 11.92 -1.02
CA TYR A 145 9.39 11.12 0.11
C TYR A 145 10.27 9.87 0.34
N MET A 146 11.47 9.80 -0.25
CA MET A 146 12.32 8.62 -0.16
C MET A 146 12.87 8.37 1.26
N GLU A 147 13.26 9.45 1.97
CA GLU A 147 13.67 9.38 3.37
C GLU A 147 12.52 8.89 4.26
N TRP A 148 11.32 9.46 4.08
CA TRP A 148 10.10 9.00 4.76
C TRP A 148 9.80 7.53 4.46
N ALA A 149 9.84 7.12 3.19
CA ALA A 149 9.60 5.73 2.81
C ALA A 149 10.56 4.76 3.52
N GLY A 150 11.84 5.12 3.66
CA GLY A 150 12.82 4.33 4.40
C GLY A 150 12.54 4.25 5.90
N GLU A 151 12.11 5.36 6.52
CA GLU A 151 11.76 5.42 7.95
C GLU A 151 10.45 4.68 8.29
N THR A 152 9.54 4.54 7.31
CA THR A 152 8.21 3.93 7.52
C THR A 152 8.17 2.42 7.24
N VAL A 153 9.14 1.90 6.48
CA VAL A 153 9.23 0.47 6.18
C VAL A 153 9.46 -0.34 7.47
N GLY A 154 8.69 -1.41 7.66
CA GLY A 154 9.06 -2.49 8.59
C GLY A 154 8.53 -2.40 10.03
N ASN A 155 7.54 -1.56 10.34
CA ASN A 155 6.89 -1.57 11.67
C ASN A 155 5.90 -2.75 11.87
N PHE A 156 6.16 -3.92 11.30
CA PHE A 156 5.24 -5.06 11.31
C PHE A 156 5.26 -5.87 12.61
N PRO A 157 6.42 -6.07 13.28
CA PRO A 157 6.46 -6.86 14.51
C PRO A 157 5.60 -6.31 15.66
N SER A 158 5.35 -4.99 15.70
CA SER A 158 4.46 -4.37 16.69
C SER A 158 3.00 -4.84 16.57
N PHE A 159 2.61 -5.39 15.41
CA PHE A 159 1.30 -6.00 15.15
C PHE A 159 1.33 -7.53 15.24
N GLY A 160 2.47 -8.13 15.60
CA GLY A 160 2.67 -9.59 15.54
C GLY A 160 2.72 -10.14 14.11
N VAL A 161 2.98 -9.29 13.12
CA VAL A 161 3.04 -9.63 11.69
C VAL A 161 4.48 -9.86 11.27
N VAL A 162 4.74 -10.96 10.56
CA VAL A 162 6.10 -11.39 10.14
C VAL A 162 6.31 -11.40 8.62
N GLY A 163 5.32 -10.97 7.84
CA GLY A 163 5.41 -10.97 6.38
C GLY A 163 4.22 -10.33 5.70
N THR A 164 4.19 -10.38 4.37
CA THR A 164 3.16 -9.82 3.51
C THR A 164 2.55 -10.88 2.58
N PRO A 165 1.31 -10.69 2.10
CA PRO A 165 0.34 -9.73 2.60
C PRO A 165 -0.37 -10.22 3.86
N VAL A 166 -0.76 -9.27 4.72
CA VAL A 166 -1.60 -9.54 5.89
C VAL A 166 -2.66 -8.45 6.02
N VAL A 167 -3.86 -8.83 6.43
CA VAL A 167 -4.83 -7.88 6.96
C VAL A 167 -5.02 -8.15 8.43
N TRP A 168 -4.96 -7.11 9.25
CA TRP A 168 -5.21 -7.17 10.68
C TRP A 168 -6.40 -6.27 11.01
N ARG A 169 -7.38 -6.82 11.71
CA ARG A 169 -8.62 -6.14 12.11
C ARG A 169 -8.72 -6.15 13.63
N ASP A 170 -8.67 -4.96 14.24
CA ASP A 170 -8.97 -4.72 15.65
C ASP A 170 -8.36 -5.75 16.64
N GLY A 171 -7.13 -6.22 16.41
CA GLY A 171 -6.47 -7.22 17.29
C GLY A 171 -6.04 -8.49 16.58
N GLU A 172 -6.64 -8.78 15.42
CA GLU A 172 -6.63 -10.14 14.86
C GLU A 172 -6.21 -10.16 13.40
N VAL A 173 -5.34 -11.12 13.07
CA VAL A 173 -4.97 -11.42 11.68
C VAL A 173 -6.14 -12.10 10.96
N ILE A 174 -6.51 -11.55 9.81
CA ILE A 174 -7.44 -12.14 8.86
C ILE A 174 -6.60 -12.83 7.78
N PRO A 175 -6.75 -14.16 7.57
CA PRO A 175 -6.13 -14.84 6.45
C PRO A 175 -6.65 -14.26 5.13
N VAL A 176 -5.75 -13.77 4.28
CA VAL A 176 -6.10 -13.17 2.97
C VAL A 176 -5.55 -13.92 1.77
N VAL A 177 -4.76 -14.97 2.01
CA VAL A 177 -4.26 -15.92 1.01
C VAL A 177 -4.60 -17.34 1.43
N LYS A 178 -5.05 -18.16 0.48
CA LYS A 178 -5.38 -19.58 0.71
C LYS A 178 -4.11 -20.40 0.60
N ASN A 179 -3.77 -21.20 1.61
CA ASN A 179 -2.50 -21.94 1.71
C ASN A 179 -1.27 -21.00 1.80
N VAL A 180 -0.29 -21.38 2.61
CA VAL A 180 0.97 -20.63 2.73
C VAL A 180 1.78 -20.90 1.47
N ASP A 181 2.35 -19.85 0.88
CA ASP A 181 3.12 -19.84 -0.38
C ASP A 181 2.31 -20.12 -1.67
N ASP A 182 2.15 -19.07 -2.49
CA ASP A 182 1.58 -19.07 -3.84
C ASP A 182 0.10 -19.39 -4.08
N GLY A 183 -0.69 -19.63 -3.04
CA GLY A 183 -2.11 -19.81 -3.25
C GLY A 183 -2.87 -18.50 -3.55
N PRO A 184 -4.11 -18.62 -4.08
CA PRO A 184 -4.90 -17.47 -4.48
C PRO A 184 -5.29 -16.63 -3.26
N ALA A 185 -5.50 -15.33 -3.48
CA ALA A 185 -6.17 -14.52 -2.48
C ALA A 185 -7.59 -15.06 -2.20
N ILE A 186 -8.10 -14.83 -0.99
CA ILE A 186 -9.52 -15.07 -0.72
C ILE A 186 -10.39 -14.15 -1.58
N SER A 187 -11.62 -14.56 -1.84
CA SER A 187 -12.56 -13.73 -2.62
C SER A 187 -13.03 -12.51 -1.82
N PRO A 188 -13.53 -11.46 -2.50
CA PRO A 188 -14.22 -10.34 -1.84
C PRO A 188 -15.32 -10.78 -0.88
N GLU A 189 -16.11 -11.78 -1.28
CA GLU A 189 -17.24 -12.31 -0.52
C GLU A 189 -16.77 -13.04 0.74
N GLU A 190 -15.72 -13.85 0.64
CA GLU A 190 -15.10 -14.54 1.77
C GLU A 190 -14.52 -13.54 2.77
N PHE A 191 -13.86 -12.48 2.29
CA PHE A 191 -13.31 -11.45 3.17
C PHE A 191 -14.43 -10.64 3.85
N LEU A 192 -15.45 -10.21 3.11
CA LEU A 192 -16.60 -9.50 3.68
C LEU A 192 -17.36 -10.34 4.71
N ALA A 193 -17.46 -11.65 4.51
CA ALA A 193 -18.05 -12.55 5.49
C ALA A 193 -17.25 -12.56 6.80
N GLN A 194 -15.91 -12.59 6.73
CA GLN A 194 -15.03 -12.53 7.90
C GLN A 194 -15.11 -11.21 8.67
N LEU A 195 -15.43 -10.09 7.99
CA LEU A 195 -15.65 -8.81 8.67
C LEU A 195 -16.95 -8.79 9.50
N ARG A 196 -17.95 -9.63 9.16
CA ARG A 196 -19.27 -9.65 9.81
C ARG A 196 -19.38 -10.56 11.03
N THR A 197 -18.41 -11.44 11.25
CA THR A 197 -18.53 -12.51 12.27
C THR A 197 -18.33 -12.06 13.71
N ARG A 198 -18.39 -10.75 14.00
CA ARG A 198 -18.38 -10.19 15.37
C ARG A 198 -19.26 -8.95 15.49
#